data_AF-A0A221W6D8-F1
#
_entry.id   AF-A0A221W6D8-F1
#
_cell.length_a   1.000
_cell.length_b   1.000
_cell.length_c   1.000
_cell.angle_alpha   90.00
_cell.angle_beta   90.00
_cell.angle_gamma   90.00
#
_symmetry.space_group_name_H-M   'P 1'
#
loop_
_entity.id
_entity.type
_entity.pdbx_description
1 polymer ?
#
loop_
_entity_poly.entity_id
_entity_poly.type
_entity_poly.pdbx_seq_one_letter_code
_entity_poly.pdbx_strand_id
1 'polypeptide(L)'
;MTVLGLVAAALLGALLAKLGRVPLWPLIGAIAGAGTFHALTGMPENLPRALEIGAQVVVGTVVGSALGPSLVRVLRSLLVPGLLAVLTILGVGVGLGVLLSHWGDVDETVAVFGMVPGGVGELVAATASLGGDSAVVAGMHLIRLVVLLTVLPLLIRWLDRGTGGEETGPGTGS
;
A
#
# COMPACT_ATOMS: atom_id res chain seq x y z
N MET A 1 -0.93 8.53 -27.31
CA MET A 1 -1.70 9.68 -26.75
C MET A 1 -2.36 9.33 -25.41
N THR A 2 -2.75 8.07 -25.19
CA THR A 2 -3.38 7.59 -23.95
C THR A 2 -2.48 7.68 -22.71
N VAL A 3 -1.22 7.23 -22.82
CA VAL A 3 -0.26 7.25 -21.70
C VAL A 3 0.03 8.67 -21.21
N LEU A 4 0.20 9.63 -22.13
CA LEU A 4 0.43 11.02 -21.77
C LEU A 4 -0.79 11.62 -21.06
N GLY A 5 -2.01 11.30 -21.53
CA GLY A 5 -3.25 11.69 -20.87
C GLY A 5 -3.39 11.09 -19.47
N LEU A 6 -3.06 9.80 -19.31
CA LEU A 6 -3.09 9.11 -18.03
C LEU A 6 -2.09 9.72 -17.02
N VAL A 7 -0.85 9.96 -17.46
CA VAL A 7 0.18 10.59 -16.63
C VAL A 7 -0.20 12.03 -16.29
N ALA A 8 -0.74 12.80 -17.24
CA ALA A 8 -1.21 14.16 -16.98
C ALA A 8 -2.37 14.18 -15.98
N ALA A 9 -3.33 13.26 -16.11
CA ALA A 9 -4.44 13.13 -15.16
C ALA A 9 -3.97 12.71 -13.77
N ALA A 10 -3.00 11.78 -13.68
CA ALA A 10 -2.37 11.41 -12.42
C ALA A 10 -1.67 12.60 -11.76
N LEU A 11 -0.91 13.40 -12.52
CA LEU A 11 -0.25 14.60 -12.02
C LEU A 11 -1.25 15.66 -11.54
N LEU A 12 -2.32 15.89 -12.31
CA LEU A 12 -3.40 16.81 -11.93
C LEU A 12 -4.10 16.34 -10.65
N GLY A 13 -4.44 15.07 -10.56
CA GLY A 13 -5.05 14.48 -9.37
C GLY A 13 -4.15 14.59 -8.14
N ALA A 14 -2.85 14.34 -8.28
CA ALA A 14 -1.85 14.55 -7.23
C ALA A 14 -1.81 16.02 -6.77
N LEU A 15 -1.79 16.97 -7.72
CA LEU A 15 -1.75 18.39 -7.40
C LEU A 15 -3.03 18.87 -6.69
N LEU A 16 -4.20 18.38 -7.11
CA LEU A 16 -5.48 18.65 -6.44
C LEU A 16 -5.52 18.05 -5.03
N ALA A 17 -5.04 16.81 -4.85
CA ALA A 17 -4.94 16.16 -3.55
C ALA A 17 -3.98 16.90 -2.60
N LYS A 18 -2.91 17.49 -3.15
CA LYS A 18 -1.98 18.35 -2.40
C LYS A 18 -2.70 19.57 -1.83
N LEU A 19 -3.55 20.22 -2.65
CA LEU A 19 -4.33 21.38 -2.23
C LEU A 19 -5.36 21.01 -1.15
N GLY A 20 -5.97 19.83 -1.26
CA GLY A 20 -6.88 19.26 -0.27
C GLY A 20 -6.22 18.77 1.03
N ARG A 21 -4.88 18.89 1.17
CA ARG A 21 -4.09 18.40 2.32
C ARG A 21 -4.34 16.92 2.65
N VAL A 22 -4.56 16.11 1.62
CA VAL A 22 -4.77 14.68 1.77
C VAL A 22 -3.46 14.01 2.23
N PRO A 23 -3.48 13.10 3.21
CA PRO A 23 -2.30 12.32 3.57
C PRO A 23 -1.83 11.50 2.36
N LEU A 24 -0.51 11.45 2.11
CA LEU A 24 0.05 10.81 0.91
C LEU A 24 -0.62 11.28 -0.40
N TRP A 25 -0.87 12.60 -0.49
CA TRP A 25 -1.41 13.25 -1.68
C TRP A 25 -0.77 12.83 -3.01
N PRO A 26 0.55 12.53 -3.14
CA PRO A 26 1.09 12.14 -4.43
C PRO A 26 0.52 10.82 -4.92
N LEU A 27 0.32 9.86 -4.00
CA LEU A 27 -0.17 8.52 -4.32
C LEU A 27 -1.68 8.52 -4.52
N ILE A 28 -2.43 9.02 -3.54
CA ILE A 28 -3.90 9.03 -3.57
C ILE A 28 -4.40 9.86 -4.76
N GLY A 29 -3.83 11.05 -4.96
CA GLY A 29 -4.21 11.91 -6.06
C GLY A 29 -3.84 11.34 -7.42
N ALA A 30 -2.68 10.68 -7.56
CA ALA A 30 -2.31 10.02 -8.81
C ALA A 30 -3.27 8.88 -9.18
N ILE A 31 -3.64 8.04 -8.20
CA ILE A 31 -4.57 6.93 -8.41
C ILE A 31 -5.97 7.45 -8.76
N ALA A 32 -6.47 8.45 -8.02
CA ALA A 32 -7.76 9.05 -8.29
C ALA A 32 -7.80 9.70 -9.68
N GLY A 33 -6.78 10.50 -10.02
CA GLY A 33 -6.69 11.15 -11.32
C GLY A 33 -6.60 10.16 -12.48
N ALA A 34 -5.73 9.16 -12.38
CA ALA A 34 -5.60 8.10 -13.39
C ALA A 34 -6.88 7.25 -13.51
N GLY A 35 -7.48 6.87 -12.39
CA GLY A 35 -8.71 6.08 -12.34
C GLY A 35 -9.91 6.84 -12.93
N THR A 36 -10.06 8.13 -12.62
CA THR A 36 -11.09 8.98 -13.23
C THR A 36 -10.87 9.12 -14.73
N PHE A 37 -9.63 9.35 -15.18
CA PHE A 37 -9.33 9.44 -16.60
C PHE A 37 -9.65 8.13 -17.34
N HIS A 38 -9.29 6.99 -16.76
CA HIS A 38 -9.60 5.68 -17.31
C HIS A 38 -11.12 5.45 -17.38
N ALA A 39 -11.86 5.75 -16.30
CA ALA A 39 -13.31 5.60 -16.26
C ALA A 39 -14.04 6.48 -17.30
N LEU A 40 -13.52 7.68 -17.60
CA LEU A 40 -14.11 8.58 -18.59
C LEU A 40 -13.75 8.23 -20.03
N THR A 41 -12.59 7.60 -20.26
CA THR A 41 -12.09 7.32 -21.62
C THR A 41 -12.35 5.89 -22.08
N GLY A 42 -12.54 4.95 -21.15
CA GLY A 42 -12.70 3.52 -21.45
C GLY A 42 -11.53 2.91 -22.22
N MET A 43 -10.35 3.57 -22.19
CA MET A 43 -9.21 3.18 -23.03
C MET A 43 -8.43 2.02 -22.41
N PRO A 44 -7.98 1.05 -23.22
CA PRO A 44 -7.31 -0.15 -22.73
C PRO A 44 -6.00 0.14 -22.00
N GLU A 45 -5.70 -0.72 -21.02
CA GLU A 45 -4.63 -0.67 -20.01
C GLU A 45 -3.20 -0.82 -20.54
N ASN A 46 -2.85 -0.22 -21.67
CA ASN A 46 -1.54 -0.44 -22.26
C ASN A 46 -0.52 0.57 -21.74
N LEU A 47 -0.18 0.46 -20.45
CA LEU A 47 1.04 1.11 -19.95
C LEU A 47 2.25 0.36 -20.52
N PRO A 48 3.24 1.04 -21.12
CA PRO A 48 4.41 0.37 -21.64
C PRO A 48 5.16 -0.33 -20.49
N ARG A 49 5.43 -1.63 -20.62
CA ARG A 49 6.16 -2.42 -19.60
C ARG A 49 7.48 -1.77 -19.15
N ALA A 50 8.14 -1.03 -20.05
CA ALA A 50 9.34 -0.26 -19.72
C ALA A 50 9.11 0.81 -18.65
N LEU A 51 7.93 1.45 -18.63
CA LEU A 51 7.57 2.46 -17.64
C LEU A 51 7.33 1.83 -16.26
N GLU A 52 6.66 0.69 -16.20
CA GLU A 52 6.45 -0.07 -14.96
C GLU A 52 7.77 -0.51 -14.35
N ILE A 53 8.64 -1.13 -15.16
CA ILE A 53 9.99 -1.53 -14.75
C ILE A 53 10.79 -0.31 -14.28
N GLY A 54 10.75 0.79 -15.02
CA GLY A 54 11.42 2.04 -14.63
C GLY A 54 10.95 2.57 -13.27
N ALA A 55 9.64 2.57 -13.03
CA ALA A 55 9.05 2.97 -11.75
C ALA A 55 9.49 2.04 -10.61
N GLN A 56 9.50 0.71 -10.84
CA GLN A 56 9.94 -0.27 -9.85
C GLN A 56 11.43 -0.12 -9.51
N VAL A 57 12.28 0.15 -10.50
CA VAL A 57 13.71 0.44 -10.28
C VAL A 57 13.89 1.70 -9.45
N VAL A 58 13.15 2.77 -9.72
CA VAL A 58 13.21 4.02 -8.93
C VAL A 58 12.78 3.77 -7.48
N VAL A 59 11.63 3.11 -7.27
CA VAL A 59 11.13 2.79 -5.92
C VAL A 59 12.14 1.90 -5.18
N GLY A 60 12.65 0.87 -5.83
CA GLY A 60 13.68 -0.02 -5.26
C GLY A 60 14.97 0.72 -4.90
N THR A 61 15.39 1.69 -5.72
CA THR A 61 16.57 2.52 -5.44
C THR A 61 16.35 3.42 -4.23
N VAL A 62 15.17 4.05 -4.12
CA VAL A 62 14.82 4.87 -2.96
C VAL A 62 14.82 4.04 -1.69
N VAL A 63 14.15 2.88 -1.68
CA VAL A 63 14.12 1.97 -0.54
C VAL A 63 15.54 1.45 -0.22
N GLY A 64 16.29 1.05 -1.23
CA GLY A 64 17.66 0.55 -1.10
C GLY A 64 18.64 1.61 -0.57
N SER A 65 18.43 2.89 -0.89
CA SER A 65 19.27 4.00 -0.38
C SER A 65 19.18 4.17 1.14
N ALA A 66 18.10 3.67 1.77
CA ALA A 66 17.96 3.67 3.21
C ALA A 66 18.75 2.53 3.89
N LEU A 67 19.25 1.54 3.13
CA LEU A 67 20.02 0.40 3.63
C LEU A 67 21.48 0.79 3.91
N GLY A 68 21.68 1.58 4.95
CA GLY A 68 23.02 1.92 5.46
C GLY A 68 23.66 0.83 6.33
N PRO A 69 24.97 0.90 6.61
CA PRO A 69 25.68 -0.08 7.44
C PRO A 69 25.11 -0.25 8.85
N SER A 70 24.59 0.84 9.42
CA SER A 70 23.92 0.84 10.73
C SER A 70 22.62 0.04 10.70
N LEU A 71 21.81 0.20 9.65
CA LEU A 71 20.55 -0.53 9.49
C LEU A 71 20.81 -2.03 9.29
N VAL A 72 21.80 -2.42 8.50
CA VAL A 72 22.16 -3.83 8.29
C VAL A 72 22.50 -4.54 9.60
N ARG A 73 23.18 -3.85 10.52
CA ARG A 73 23.51 -4.41 11.84
C ARG A 73 22.26 -4.67 12.69
N VAL A 74 21.31 -3.73 12.69
CA VAL A 74 20.01 -3.89 13.36
C VAL A 74 19.16 -4.95 12.68
N LEU A 75 19.22 -5.02 11.35
CA LEU A 75 18.47 -5.99 10.56
C LEU A 75 18.82 -7.41 10.96
N ARG A 76 20.11 -7.70 11.24
CA ARG A 76 20.55 -9.01 11.74
C ARG A 76 19.86 -9.42 13.03
N SER A 77 19.68 -8.50 13.98
CA SER A 77 18.93 -8.80 15.22
C SER A 77 17.42 -8.90 14.99
N LEU A 78 16.90 -8.29 13.92
CA LEU A 78 15.49 -8.34 13.55
C LEU A 78 15.13 -9.45 12.57
N LEU A 79 16.10 -10.24 12.09
CA LEU A 79 15.83 -11.30 11.11
C LEU A 79 14.79 -12.31 11.61
N VAL A 80 14.94 -12.81 12.83
CA VAL A 80 14.01 -13.80 13.39
C VAL A 80 12.65 -13.18 13.72
N PRO A 81 12.55 -12.07 14.50
CA PRO A 81 11.26 -11.41 14.73
C PRO A 81 10.57 -10.94 13.45
N GLY A 82 11.33 -10.42 12.49
CA GLY A 82 10.84 -9.96 11.20
C GLY A 82 10.30 -11.10 10.35
N LEU A 83 11.01 -12.23 10.28
CA LEU A 83 10.54 -13.41 9.58
C LEU A 83 9.24 -13.94 10.20
N LEU A 84 9.18 -14.02 11.54
CA LEU A 84 7.95 -14.41 12.24
C LEU A 84 6.80 -13.45 11.92
N ALA A 85 7.03 -12.14 11.95
CA ALA A 85 6.02 -11.15 11.58
C ALA A 85 5.53 -11.34 10.14
N VAL A 86 6.43 -11.54 9.17
CA VAL A 86 6.06 -11.80 7.78
C VAL A 86 5.23 -13.07 7.66
N LEU A 87 5.65 -14.17 8.29
CA LEU A 87 4.91 -15.43 8.27
C LEU A 87 3.53 -15.29 8.92
N THR A 88 3.43 -14.55 10.02
CA THR A 88 2.14 -14.28 10.68
C THR A 88 1.21 -13.47 9.79
N ILE A 89 1.69 -12.35 9.22
CA ILE A 89 0.85 -11.51 8.34
C ILE A 89 0.43 -12.30 7.10
N LEU A 90 1.34 -13.09 6.51
CA LEU A 90 1.03 -13.94 5.36
C LEU A 90 0.01 -15.01 5.72
N GLY A 91 0.21 -15.74 6.82
CA GLY A 91 -0.70 -16.78 7.29
C GLY A 91 -2.10 -16.24 7.62
N VAL A 92 -2.17 -15.08 8.28
CA VAL A 92 -3.45 -14.40 8.55
C VAL A 92 -4.09 -13.92 7.25
N GLY A 93 -3.32 -13.35 6.32
CA GLY A 93 -3.82 -12.90 5.02
C GLY A 93 -4.41 -14.04 4.19
N VAL A 94 -3.70 -15.17 4.08
CA VAL A 94 -4.21 -16.37 3.41
C VAL A 94 -5.43 -16.93 4.13
N GLY A 95 -5.36 -17.09 5.46
CA GLY A 95 -6.46 -17.63 6.25
C GLY A 95 -7.73 -16.79 6.16
N LEU A 96 -7.61 -15.47 6.23
CA LEU A 96 -8.74 -14.57 6.03
C LEU A 96 -9.24 -14.58 4.58
N GLY A 97 -8.35 -14.69 3.59
CA GLY A 97 -8.73 -14.82 2.18
C GLY A 97 -9.57 -16.06 1.91
N VAL A 98 -9.16 -17.22 2.42
CA VAL A 98 -9.92 -18.48 2.33
C VAL A 98 -11.24 -18.38 3.10
N LEU A 99 -11.24 -17.75 4.28
CA LEU A 99 -12.47 -17.55 5.04
C LEU A 99 -13.44 -16.63 4.30
N LEU A 100 -12.93 -15.58 3.65
CA LEU A 100 -13.72 -14.66 2.82
C LEU A 100 -14.27 -15.36 1.58
N SER A 101 -13.54 -16.29 0.95
CA SER A 101 -14.06 -17.04 -0.20
C SER A 101 -15.18 -18.00 0.18
N HIS A 102 -15.23 -18.45 1.45
CA HIS A 102 -16.30 -19.31 1.94
C HIS A 102 -17.58 -18.53 2.29
N TRP A 103 -17.47 -17.26 2.67
CA TRP A 103 -18.60 -16.42 3.08
C TRP A 103 -19.02 -15.39 2.04
N GLY A 104 -18.11 -14.99 1.16
CA GLY A 104 -18.32 -14.04 0.09
C GLY A 104 -18.53 -14.75 -1.25
N ASP A 105 -19.22 -14.08 -2.16
CA ASP A 105 -19.46 -14.54 -3.54
C ASP A 105 -18.26 -14.24 -4.45
N VAL A 106 -17.04 -14.49 -3.96
CA VAL A 106 -15.77 -14.13 -4.59
C VAL A 106 -14.89 -15.35 -4.72
N ASP A 107 -14.30 -15.54 -5.90
CA ASP A 107 -13.36 -16.63 -6.17
C ASP A 107 -12.21 -16.67 -5.15
N GLU A 108 -11.81 -17.87 -4.74
CA GLU A 108 -10.77 -18.07 -3.74
C GLU A 108 -9.45 -17.41 -4.13
N THR A 109 -9.08 -17.44 -5.41
CA THR A 109 -7.88 -16.78 -5.92
C THR A 109 -7.97 -15.27 -5.70
N VAL A 110 -9.11 -14.66 -6.04
CA VAL A 110 -9.32 -13.21 -5.88
C VAL A 110 -9.32 -12.83 -4.40
N ALA A 111 -9.99 -13.61 -3.56
CA ALA A 111 -10.08 -13.36 -2.12
C ALA A 111 -8.72 -13.49 -1.42
N VAL A 112 -7.96 -14.56 -1.71
CA VAL A 112 -6.63 -14.78 -1.13
C VAL A 112 -5.64 -13.72 -1.60
N PHE A 113 -5.55 -13.47 -2.91
CA PHE A 113 -4.61 -12.49 -3.45
C PHE A 113 -4.98 -11.07 -3.04
N GLY A 114 -6.27 -10.76 -2.86
CA GLY A 114 -6.75 -9.49 -2.31
C GLY A 114 -6.38 -9.26 -0.84
N MET A 115 -6.31 -10.31 -0.03
CA MET A 115 -6.05 -10.22 1.41
C MET A 115 -4.56 -10.29 1.77
N VAL A 116 -3.77 -11.05 1.02
CA VAL A 116 -2.34 -11.22 1.27
C VAL A 116 -1.56 -9.90 1.06
N PRO A 117 -0.57 -9.57 1.92
CA PRO A 117 0.33 -8.45 1.65
C PRO A 117 1.28 -8.79 0.49
N GLY A 118 1.54 -7.82 -0.38
CA GLY A 118 2.48 -7.98 -1.49
C GLY A 118 2.51 -6.76 -2.41
N GLY A 119 3.31 -6.86 -3.47
CA GLY A 119 3.31 -5.86 -4.54
C GLY A 119 2.00 -5.92 -5.31
N VAL A 120 1.25 -4.82 -5.34
CA VAL A 120 -0.08 -4.77 -6.01
C VAL A 120 0.02 -5.28 -7.45
N GLY A 121 1.05 -4.85 -8.20
CA GLY A 121 1.25 -5.29 -9.58
C GLY A 121 1.52 -6.79 -9.73
N GLU A 122 2.28 -7.39 -8.81
CA GLU A 122 2.57 -8.83 -8.83
C GLU A 122 1.32 -9.65 -8.55
N LEU A 123 0.54 -9.24 -7.54
CA LEU A 123 -0.69 -9.93 -7.15
C LEU A 123 -1.77 -9.80 -8.23
N VAL A 124 -1.96 -8.61 -8.80
CA VAL A 124 -2.91 -8.36 -9.90
C VAL A 124 -2.52 -9.18 -11.13
N ALA A 125 -1.24 -9.19 -11.51
CA ALA A 125 -0.76 -9.99 -12.64
C ALA A 125 -0.92 -11.49 -12.41
N ALA A 126 -0.62 -11.98 -11.20
CA ALA A 126 -0.80 -13.38 -10.83
C ALA A 126 -2.28 -13.77 -10.86
N THR A 127 -3.18 -12.96 -10.30
CA THR A 127 -4.63 -13.20 -10.36
C THR A 127 -5.13 -13.23 -11.82
N ALA A 128 -4.68 -12.30 -12.66
CA ALA A 128 -5.03 -12.29 -14.09
C ALA A 128 -4.55 -13.57 -14.81
N SER A 129 -3.35 -14.06 -14.49
CA SER A 129 -2.80 -15.30 -15.07
C SER A 129 -3.57 -16.56 -14.65
N LEU A 130 -4.22 -16.51 -13.48
CA LEU A 130 -5.06 -17.58 -12.95
C LEU A 130 -6.53 -17.46 -13.36
N GLY A 131 -6.87 -16.46 -14.19
CA GLY A 131 -8.23 -16.22 -14.70
C GLY A 131 -9.17 -15.51 -13.71
N GLY A 132 -8.64 -15.00 -12.60
CA GLY A 132 -9.41 -14.25 -11.61
C GLY A 132 -9.61 -12.77 -12.00
N ASP A 133 -10.59 -12.12 -11.35
CA ASP A 133 -10.85 -10.69 -11.53
C ASP A 133 -9.76 -9.85 -10.83
N SER A 134 -8.76 -9.46 -11.63
CA SER A 134 -7.63 -8.66 -11.18
C SER A 134 -8.01 -7.22 -10.78
N ALA A 135 -9.12 -6.68 -11.29
CA ALA A 135 -9.59 -5.36 -10.93
C ALA A 135 -10.14 -5.33 -9.50
N VAL A 136 -10.80 -6.41 -9.07
CA VAL A 136 -11.25 -6.57 -7.67
C VAL A 136 -10.05 -6.60 -6.72
N VAL A 137 -8.99 -7.36 -7.04
CA VAL A 137 -7.76 -7.42 -6.23
C VAL A 137 -7.10 -6.05 -6.12
N ALA A 138 -6.99 -5.33 -7.24
CA ALA A 138 -6.47 -3.97 -7.25
C ALA A 138 -7.31 -3.04 -6.36
N GLY A 139 -8.64 -3.09 -6.50
CA GLY A 139 -9.57 -2.31 -5.68
C GLY A 139 -9.44 -2.58 -4.18
N MET A 140 -9.33 -3.84 -3.77
CA MET A 140 -9.10 -4.21 -2.36
C MET A 140 -7.80 -3.62 -1.82
N HIS A 141 -6.73 -3.65 -2.60
CA HIS A 141 -5.43 -3.07 -2.24
C HIS A 141 -5.49 -1.55 -2.11
N LEU A 142 -6.25 -0.89 -2.99
CA LEU A 142 -6.48 0.55 -2.92
C LEU A 142 -7.26 0.94 -1.66
N ILE A 143 -8.35 0.24 -1.37
CA ILE A 143 -9.13 0.46 -0.14
C ILE A 143 -8.24 0.24 1.08
N ARG A 144 -7.44 -0.84 1.10
CA ARG A 144 -6.48 -1.13 2.17
C ARG A 144 -5.50 0.01 2.39
N LEU A 145 -4.93 0.56 1.32
CA LEU A 145 -4.04 1.72 1.40
C LEU A 145 -4.78 2.92 2.01
N VAL A 146 -5.93 3.32 1.46
CA VAL A 146 -6.68 4.49 1.96
C VAL A 146 -7.05 4.33 3.43
N VAL A 147 -7.52 3.14 3.83
CA VAL A 147 -7.86 2.83 5.23
C VAL A 147 -6.63 2.92 6.11
N LEU A 148 -5.52 2.26 5.77
CA LEU A 148 -4.30 2.31 6.58
C LEU A 148 -3.79 3.74 6.75
N LEU A 149 -3.80 4.53 5.69
CA LEU A 149 -3.29 5.90 5.74
C LEU A 149 -4.17 6.86 6.53
N THR A 150 -5.46 6.55 6.65
CA THR A 150 -6.41 7.33 7.44
C THR A 150 -6.42 6.87 8.90
N VAL A 151 -6.45 5.56 9.14
CA VAL A 151 -6.61 4.96 10.46
C VAL A 151 -5.30 4.95 11.25
N LEU A 152 -4.16 4.66 10.62
CA LEU A 152 -2.86 4.59 11.31
C LEU A 152 -2.51 5.87 12.09
N PRO A 153 -2.57 7.09 11.51
CA PRO A 153 -2.27 8.29 12.29
C PRO A 153 -3.29 8.55 13.40
N LEU A 154 -4.56 8.17 13.22
CA LEU A 154 -5.58 8.26 14.27
C LEU A 154 -5.27 7.31 15.43
N LEU A 155 -4.84 6.09 15.11
CA LEU A 155 -4.48 5.08 16.08
C LEU A 155 -3.24 5.49 16.89
N ILE A 156 -2.20 6.03 16.21
CA ILE A 156 -1.00 6.55 16.87
C ILE A 156 -1.37 7.68 17.84
N ARG A 157 -2.18 8.66 17.41
CA ARG A 157 -2.64 9.76 18.28
C ARG A 157 -3.47 9.28 19.47
N TRP A 158 -4.21 8.20 19.31
CA TRP A 158 -4.97 7.61 20.41
C TRP A 158 -4.06 6.91 21.40
N LEU A 159 -3.05 6.18 20.92
CA LEU A 159 -2.07 5.49 21.75
C LEU A 159 -1.17 6.46 22.53
N ASP A 160 -0.66 7.52 21.89
CA ASP A 160 0.19 8.54 22.52
C ASP A 160 -0.54 9.28 23.66
N ARG A 161 -1.87 9.44 23.57
CA ARG A 161 -2.69 10.01 24.64
C ARG A 161 -2.81 9.08 25.85
N GLY A 162 -2.60 7.78 25.69
CA GLY A 162 -2.61 6.79 26.77
C GLY A 162 -1.30 6.72 27.56
N THR A 163 -0.19 7.20 27.01
CA THR A 163 1.16 7.13 27.62
C THR A 163 1.68 8.45 28.21
N GLY A 164 0.93 9.56 28.07
CA GLY A 164 1.32 10.90 28.55
C GLY A 164 1.02 11.20 30.02
N GLY A 165 0.86 10.19 30.89
CA GLY A 165 0.50 10.34 32.31
C GLY A 165 1.65 10.23 33.31
N GLU A 166 2.88 9.93 32.88
CA GLU A 166 4.04 9.73 33.77
C GLU A 166 5.22 10.65 33.43
N GLU A 167 4.97 11.96 33.37
CA GLU A 167 6.03 12.94 33.62
C GLU A 167 6.12 13.18 35.13
N THR A 168 6.98 12.39 35.79
CA THR A 168 7.43 12.64 37.15
C THR A 168 8.17 13.98 37.17
N GLY A 169 7.53 14.99 37.77
CA GLY A 169 8.14 16.30 37.99
C GLY A 169 9.42 16.17 38.84
N PRO A 170 10.47 16.95 38.55
CA PRO A 170 11.71 16.89 39.31
C PRO A 170 11.48 17.39 40.73
N GLY A 171 11.90 16.57 41.71
CA GLY A 171 11.93 16.95 43.11
C GLY A 171 12.72 18.24 43.29
N THR A 172 12.05 19.29 43.75
CA THR A 172 12.68 20.47 44.32
C THR A 172 13.25 20.09 45.69
N GLY A 173 14.50 19.67 45.69
CA GLY A 173 15.35 19.62 46.88
C GLY A 173 16.25 20.85 46.92
N SER A 174 15.84 21.86 47.68
CA SER A 174 16.62 22.80 48.52
C SER A 174 15.86 24.11 48.73
#